data_AF-A0ABD0TBG9-F1
#
_entry.id   AF-A0ABD0TBG9-F1
#
_cell.length_a   1.000
_cell.length_b   1.000
_cell.length_c   1.000
_cell.angle_alpha   90.00
_cell.angle_beta   90.00
_cell.angle_gamma   90.00
#
_symmetry.space_group_name_H-M   'P 1'
#
loop_
_entity.id
_entity.type
_entity.pdbx_description
1 polymer ?
#
loop_
_entity_poly.entity_id
_entity_poly.type
_entity_poly.pdbx_seq_one_letter_code
_entity_poly.pdbx_strand_id
1 'polypeptide(L)'
;MSFQYVTIYYGPCDSFYTITHKPQKLRGLRDKLQKLGYRVDLVPVTYVNFCMLEICGHEVFRCNIQNLQFNMPYELDSVCQRAVKEVQSATTSLHRARNYLWFWNLIEDQIFCRGPHGPKDYFPKKSIEIAPFATCIECVNCCGILAQKKQ
;
A
#
# COMPACT_ATOMS: atom_id res chain seq x y z
N MET A 1 3.34 3.40 -7.43
CA MET A 1 4.27 3.33 -6.29
C MET A 1 5.49 2.55 -6.72
N SER A 2 6.71 3.08 -6.54
CA SER A 2 7.94 2.38 -6.92
C SER A 2 8.48 1.54 -5.77
N PHE A 3 8.98 0.34 -6.04
CA PHE A 3 9.61 -0.53 -5.03
C PHE A 3 10.95 0.00 -4.51
N GLN A 4 11.48 1.05 -5.14
CA GLN A 4 12.70 1.74 -4.73
C GLN A 4 12.41 2.92 -3.79
N TYR A 5 11.16 3.10 -3.36
CA TYR A 5 10.75 4.16 -2.46
C TYR A 5 10.52 3.61 -1.05
N VAL A 6 11.23 4.19 -0.08
CA VAL A 6 11.21 3.78 1.33
C VAL A 6 10.80 4.97 2.18
N THR A 7 9.73 4.83 2.96
CA THR A 7 9.30 5.80 3.96
C THR A 7 9.77 5.36 5.33
N ILE A 8 10.48 6.24 6.04
CA ILE A 8 10.95 6.00 7.39
C ILE A 8 10.13 6.89 8.32
N TYR A 9 9.29 6.25 9.12
CA TYR A 9 8.56 6.90 10.19
C TYR A 9 9.40 6.89 11.45
N TYR A 10 9.62 8.06 12.04
CA TYR A 10 10.46 8.17 13.22
C TYR A 10 9.86 9.06 14.30
N GLY A 11 9.89 8.53 15.52
CA GLY A 11 9.41 9.14 16.74
C GLY A 11 10.41 10.06 17.41
N PRO A 12 9.96 10.91 18.36
CA PRO A 12 10.89 11.55 19.27
C PRO A 12 11.62 10.50 20.11
N CYS A 13 12.92 10.71 20.32
CA CYS A 13 13.77 9.82 21.11
C CYS A 13 13.78 10.31 22.56
N ASP A 14 13.38 9.47 23.51
CA ASP A 14 13.58 9.75 24.93
C ASP A 14 15.05 9.47 25.30
N SER A 15 15.91 10.44 25.08
CA SER A 15 17.34 10.32 25.33
C SER A 15 17.89 11.65 25.80
N PHE A 16 18.73 11.63 26.84
CA PHE A 16 19.24 12.84 27.51
C PHE A 16 18.13 13.75 28.06
N TYR A 17 17.14 13.16 28.76
CA TYR A 17 16.04 13.87 29.44
C TYR A 17 15.24 14.85 28.56
N THR A 18 15.31 14.67 27.23
CA THR A 18 14.63 15.51 26.24
C THR A 18 13.89 14.62 25.25
N ILE A 19 12.60 14.89 25.06
CA ILE A 19 11.75 14.18 24.10
C ILE A 19 11.73 15.01 22.82
N THR A 20 12.71 14.78 21.94
CA THR A 20 12.86 15.52 20.68
C THR A 20 13.12 14.59 19.50
N HIS A 21 12.72 15.03 18.31
CA HIS A 21 13.03 14.34 17.06
C HIS A 21 14.52 14.48 16.71
N LYS A 22 15.22 13.35 16.63
CA LYS A 22 16.67 13.30 16.38
C LYS A 22 16.95 12.58 15.05
N PRO A 23 16.83 13.26 13.89
CA PRO A 23 17.07 12.63 12.58
C PRO A 23 18.53 12.19 12.38
N GLN A 24 19.45 12.70 13.20
CA GLN A 24 20.88 12.35 13.20
C GLN A 24 21.12 10.85 13.46
N LYS A 25 20.24 10.18 14.21
CA LYS A 25 20.32 8.72 14.42
C LYS A 25 20.04 7.91 13.16
N LEU A 26 19.27 8.46 12.22
CA LEU A 26 18.87 7.77 10.99
C LEU A 26 19.80 8.06 9.81
N ARG A 27 20.88 8.84 10.04
CA ARG A 27 21.82 9.23 9.00
C ARG A 27 22.49 8.02 8.35
N GLY A 28 23.05 7.10 9.15
CA GLY A 28 23.75 5.92 8.63
C GLY A 28 22.84 5.02 7.79
N LEU A 29 21.59 4.87 8.21
CA LEU A 29 20.58 4.09 7.48
C LEU A 29 20.16 4.78 6.17
N ARG A 30 19.87 6.08 6.21
CA ARG A 30 19.53 6.88 5.03
C ARG A 30 20.67 6.84 3.99
N ASP A 31 21.90 7.09 4.43
CA ASP A 31 23.07 7.15 3.54
C ASP A 31 23.29 5.80 2.84
N LYS A 32 23.13 4.68 3.55
CA LYS A 32 23.29 3.35 2.96
C LYS A 32 22.17 3.02 1.96
N LEU A 33 20.92 3.32 2.29
CA LEU A 33 19.79 3.08 1.39
C LEU A 33 19.88 3.94 0.12
N GLN A 34 20.29 5.21 0.23
CA GLN A 34 20.52 6.07 -0.93
C GLN A 34 21.67 5.55 -1.81
N LYS A 35 22.77 5.06 -1.23
CA LYS A 35 23.86 4.42 -1.98
C LYS A 35 23.42 3.16 -2.73
N LEU A 36 22.41 2.45 -2.22
CA LEU A 36 21.82 1.29 -2.88
C LEU A 36 20.80 1.67 -3.98
N GLY A 37 20.52 2.96 -4.18
CA GLY A 37 19.59 3.47 -5.19
C GLY A 37 18.15 3.64 -4.70
N TYR A 38 17.87 3.50 -3.41
CA TYR A 38 16.55 3.77 -2.86
C TYR A 38 16.34 5.27 -2.64
N ARG A 39 15.14 5.76 -2.95
CA ARG A 39 14.67 7.08 -2.52
C ARG A 39 14.08 6.95 -1.12
N VAL A 40 14.62 7.73 -0.19
CA VAL A 40 14.30 7.64 1.24
C VAL A 40 13.68 8.95 1.70
N ASP A 41 12.46 8.87 2.23
CA ASP A 41 11.76 10.01 2.83
C ASP A 41 11.58 9.77 4.34
N LEU A 42 11.85 10.82 5.13
CA LEU A 42 11.80 10.80 6.59
C LEU A 42 10.52 11.51 7.06
N VAL A 43 9.63 10.79 7.73
CA VAL A 43 8.36 11.30 8.24
C VAL A 43 8.36 11.29 9.77
N PRO A 44 8.29 12.45 10.44
CA PRO A 44 8.22 12.50 11.90
C PRO A 44 6.84 12.04 12.40
N VAL A 45 6.81 11.27 13.48
CA VAL A 45 5.57 10.77 14.11
C VAL A 45 5.60 11.03 15.62
N THR A 46 4.44 11.23 16.25
CA THR A 46 4.34 11.58 17.68
C THR A 46 4.64 10.43 18.65
N TYR A 47 4.73 9.18 18.18
CA TYR A 47 4.99 8.02 19.03
C TYR A 47 6.43 8.00 19.55
N VAL A 48 6.60 8.02 20.87
CA VAL A 48 7.92 8.01 21.52
C VAL A 48 8.67 6.72 21.19
N ASN A 49 9.97 6.86 20.91
CA ASN A 49 10.90 5.76 20.68
C ASN A 49 10.53 4.84 19.50
N PHE A 50 9.69 5.31 18.58
CA PHE A 50 9.21 4.54 17.45
C PHE A 50 10.08 4.73 16.21
N CYS A 51 10.38 3.64 15.50
CA CYS A 51 10.96 3.69 14.16
C CYS A 51 10.37 2.57 13.31
N MET A 52 9.81 2.92 12.15
CA MET A 52 9.23 1.98 11.21
C MET A 52 9.67 2.31 9.78
N LEU A 53 10.02 1.28 9.02
CA LEU A 53 10.29 1.35 7.60
C LEU A 53 9.11 0.76 6.84
N GLU A 54 8.66 1.49 5.84
CA GLU A 54 7.58 1.08 4.96
C GLU A 54 8.03 1.11 3.50
N ILE A 55 7.60 0.09 2.73
CA ILE A 55 7.76 0.02 1.28
C ILE A 55 6.39 -0.27 0.69
N CYS A 56 5.91 0.63 -0.19
CA CYS A 56 4.62 0.48 -0.89
C CYS A 56 3.42 0.16 0.02
N GLY A 57 3.30 0.78 1.20
CA GLY A 57 2.20 0.50 2.13
C GLY A 57 2.44 -0.69 3.06
N HIS A 58 3.57 -1.39 2.95
CA HIS A 58 3.88 -2.54 3.78
C HIS A 58 4.97 -2.25 4.82
N GLU A 59 4.72 -2.59 6.08
CA GLU A 59 5.70 -2.51 7.16
C GLU A 59 6.79 -3.57 6.94
N VAL A 60 8.02 -3.11 6.71
CA VAL A 60 9.17 -4.00 6.45
C VAL A 60 9.98 -4.25 7.70
N PHE A 61 10.17 -3.22 8.51
CA PHE A 61 10.97 -3.31 9.71
C PHE A 61 10.51 -2.33 10.76
N ARG A 62 10.51 -2.78 12.01
CA ARG A 62 10.19 -1.96 13.17
C ARG A 62 11.23 -2.15 14.25
N CYS A 63 11.66 -1.04 14.82
CA CYS A 63 12.58 -1.05 15.95
C CYS A 63 12.31 0.12 16.91
N ASN A 64 12.88 0.00 18.10
CA ASN A 64 13.02 1.15 18.99
C ASN A 64 14.18 2.02 18.50
N ILE A 65 13.93 3.32 18.32
CA ILE A 65 14.93 4.29 17.84
C ILE A 65 16.13 4.45 18.81
N GLN A 66 15.98 4.06 20.08
CA GLN A 66 17.07 4.03 21.05
C GLN A 66 18.15 3.01 20.68
N ASN A 67 17.75 1.91 20.01
CA ASN A 67 18.65 0.85 19.61
C ASN A 67 19.58 1.26 18.45
N LEU A 68 19.21 2.32 17.71
CA LEU A 68 20.04 2.90 16.68
C LEU A 68 21.14 3.77 17.32
N GLN A 69 22.37 3.56 16.89
CA GLN A 69 23.51 4.28 17.43
C GLN A 69 23.58 5.70 16.87
N PHE A 70 23.99 6.64 17.70
CA PHE A 70 24.02 8.06 17.32
C PHE A 70 25.21 8.34 16.39
N ASN A 71 24.93 8.88 15.20
CA ASN A 71 25.95 9.31 14.22
C ASN A 71 26.98 8.22 13.86
N MET A 72 26.58 6.95 13.92
CA MET A 72 27.43 5.83 13.54
C MET A 72 27.23 5.45 12.06
N PRO A 73 28.29 5.03 11.35
CA PRO A 73 28.15 4.47 10.02
C PRO A 73 27.44 3.12 10.06
N TYR A 74 26.79 2.78 8.95
CA TYR A 74 26.07 1.51 8.75
C TYR A 74 26.88 0.26 9.13
N GLU A 75 28.19 0.26 8.87
CA GLU A 75 29.07 -0.90 9.08
C GLU A 75 29.27 -1.24 10.57
N LEU A 76 29.04 -0.29 11.47
CA LEU A 76 29.25 -0.46 12.90
C LEU A 76 27.92 -0.65 13.67
N ASP A 77 26.78 -0.33 13.05
CA ASP A 77 25.46 -0.48 13.67
C ASP A 77 24.74 -1.73 13.17
N SER A 78 24.69 -2.75 14.03
CA SER A 78 24.01 -4.02 13.73
C SER A 78 22.51 -3.89 13.47
N VAL A 79 21.83 -2.89 14.07
CA VAL A 79 20.40 -2.65 13.88
C VAL A 79 20.18 -2.02 12.51
N CYS A 80 21.02 -1.07 12.12
CA CYS A 80 21.04 -0.52 10.77
C CYS A 80 21.27 -1.62 9.71
N GLN A 81 22.20 -2.56 9.97
CA GLN A 81 22.46 -3.69 9.08
C GLN A 81 21.25 -4.58 8.86
N ARG A 82 20.58 -4.94 9.96
CA ARG A 82 19.34 -5.73 9.89
C ARG A 82 18.28 -4.99 9.09
N ALA A 83 18.05 -3.71 9.39
CA ALA A 83 17.04 -2.91 8.70
C ALA A 83 17.27 -2.84 7.18
N VAL A 84 18.50 -2.61 6.73
CA VAL A 84 18.82 -2.58 5.29
C VAL A 84 18.67 -3.96 4.65
N LYS A 85 19.06 -5.02 5.34
CA LYS A 85 18.88 -6.39 4.86
C LYS A 85 17.40 -6.74 4.69
N GLU A 86 16.56 -6.35 5.64
CA GLU A 86 15.10 -6.54 5.55
C GLU A 86 14.50 -5.73 4.39
N VAL A 87 14.95 -4.49 4.19
CA VAL A 87 14.55 -3.68 3.01
C VAL A 87 14.91 -4.37 1.69
N GLN A 88 16.12 -4.92 1.58
CA GLN A 88 16.51 -5.66 0.38
C GLN A 88 15.66 -6.92 0.19
N SER A 89 15.45 -7.70 1.27
CA SER A 89 14.61 -8.90 1.25
C SER A 89 13.19 -8.58 0.78
N ALA A 90 12.55 -7.58 1.39
CA ALA A 90 11.22 -7.11 1.04
C ALA A 90 11.15 -6.60 -0.42
N THR A 91 12.18 -5.90 -0.87
CA THR A 91 12.24 -5.44 -2.27
C THR A 91 12.27 -6.64 -3.23
N THR A 92 13.08 -7.67 -2.94
CA THR A 92 13.11 -8.88 -3.78
C THR A 92 11.79 -9.65 -3.78
N SER A 93 11.11 -9.76 -2.63
CA SER A 93 9.81 -10.44 -2.55
C SER A 93 8.73 -9.67 -3.32
N LEU A 94 8.69 -8.34 -3.20
CA LEU A 94 7.76 -7.49 -3.96
C LEU A 94 8.02 -7.55 -5.47
N HIS A 95 9.28 -7.57 -5.90
CA HIS A 95 9.62 -7.77 -7.31
C HIS A 95 9.15 -9.12 -7.84
N ARG A 96 9.33 -10.20 -7.06
CA ARG A 96 8.83 -11.53 -7.41
C ARG A 96 7.31 -11.52 -7.53
N ALA A 97 6.61 -10.98 -6.52
CA ALA A 97 5.15 -10.87 -6.53
C ALA A 97 4.63 -10.13 -7.78
N ARG A 98 5.27 -9.01 -8.15
CA ARG A 98 4.92 -8.28 -9.39
C ARG A 98 5.13 -9.13 -10.63
N ASN A 99 6.26 -9.82 -10.74
CA ASN A 99 6.55 -10.65 -11.92
C ASN A 99 5.57 -11.82 -12.05
N TYR A 100 5.21 -12.46 -10.93
CA TYR A 100 4.18 -13.50 -10.93
C TYR A 100 2.82 -12.95 -11.35
N LEU A 101 2.38 -11.83 -10.78
CA LEU A 101 1.09 -11.23 -11.12
C LEU A 101 1.03 -10.82 -12.60
N TRP A 102 2.11 -10.25 -13.13
CA TRP A 102 2.21 -9.94 -14.56
C TRP A 102 2.10 -11.20 -15.43
N PHE A 103 2.79 -12.27 -15.07
CA PHE A 103 2.76 -13.53 -15.81
C PHE A 103 1.37 -14.17 -15.78
N TRP A 104 0.70 -14.17 -14.62
CA TRP A 104 -0.68 -14.63 -14.49
C TRP A 104 -1.64 -13.82 -15.36
N ASN A 105 -1.55 -12.49 -15.33
CA ASN A 105 -2.38 -11.63 -16.19
C ASN A 105 -2.11 -11.87 -17.67
N LEU A 106 -0.87 -12.16 -18.06
CA LEU A 106 -0.53 -12.49 -19.45
C LEU A 106 -1.17 -13.82 -19.87
N ILE A 107 -1.04 -14.86 -19.04
CA ILE A 107 -1.68 -16.16 -19.28
C ILE A 107 -3.18 -15.97 -19.42
N GLU A 108 -3.80 -15.22 -18.51
CA GLU A 108 -5.23 -14.95 -18.54
C GLU A 108 -5.66 -14.27 -19.84
N ASP A 109 -4.94 -13.23 -20.27
CA ASP A 109 -5.22 -12.52 -21.52
C ASP A 109 -5.08 -13.44 -22.76
N GLN A 110 -4.02 -14.25 -22.82
CA GLN A 110 -3.78 -15.13 -23.96
C GLN A 110 -4.75 -16.31 -24.04
N ILE A 111 -5.04 -16.95 -22.90
CA ILE A 111 -5.87 -18.15 -22.87
C ILE A 111 -7.36 -17.79 -22.92
N PHE A 112 -7.79 -16.82 -22.13
CA PHE A 112 -9.20 -16.53 -21.96
C PHE A 112 -9.65 -15.35 -22.81
N CYS A 113 -8.93 -14.23 -22.86
CA CYS A 113 -9.48 -13.02 -23.50
C CYS A 113 -9.33 -13.00 -25.02
N ARG A 114 -8.22 -13.53 -25.57
CA ARG A 114 -7.96 -13.50 -27.03
C ARG A 114 -8.59 -14.64 -27.81
N GLY A 115 -8.96 -15.73 -27.14
CA GLY A 115 -9.61 -16.87 -27.79
C GLY A 115 -11.04 -16.55 -28.22
N PRO A 116 -11.55 -17.17 -29.31
CA PRO A 116 -12.95 -17.01 -29.73
C PRO A 116 -13.96 -17.52 -28.68
N HIS A 117 -13.50 -18.34 -27.72
CA HIS A 117 -14.29 -18.93 -26.63
C HIS A 117 -14.07 -18.24 -25.27
N GLY A 118 -13.51 -17.03 -25.28
CA GLY A 118 -13.30 -16.27 -24.07
C GLY A 118 -14.58 -15.91 -23.32
N PRO A 119 -14.51 -15.74 -21.99
CA PRO A 119 -15.61 -15.17 -21.22
C PRO A 119 -15.95 -13.79 -21.79
N LYS A 120 -17.21 -13.62 -22.20
CA LYS A 120 -17.71 -12.34 -22.71
C LYS A 120 -18.31 -11.58 -21.54
N ASP A 121 -17.83 -10.35 -21.32
CA ASP A 121 -18.49 -9.44 -20.40
C ASP A 121 -19.83 -9.02 -21.01
N TYR A 122 -20.92 -9.62 -20.50
CA TYR A 122 -22.29 -9.22 -20.81
C TYR A 122 -22.72 -7.98 -20.03
N PHE A 123 -21.79 -7.28 -19.38
CA PHE A 123 -22.10 -6.05 -18.66
C PHE A 123 -22.68 -5.04 -19.65
N PRO A 124 -23.87 -4.48 -19.38
CA PRO A 124 -24.50 -3.52 -20.27
C PRO A 124 -23.60 -2.28 -20.37
N LYS A 125 -22.89 -2.15 -21.49
CA LYS A 125 -21.98 -1.01 -21.77
C LYS A 125 -22.72 0.29 -21.99
N LYS A 126 -24.01 0.21 -22.33
CA LYS A 126 -24.90 1.36 -22.30
C LYS A 126 -25.38 1.52 -20.87
N SER A 127 -25.29 2.72 -20.33
CA SER A 127 -26.13 3.12 -19.22
C SER A 127 -27.54 2.67 -19.58
N ILE A 128 -28.04 1.65 -18.91
CA ILE A 128 -29.46 1.36 -18.93
C ILE A 128 -30.03 2.67 -18.39
N GLU A 129 -30.67 3.45 -19.25
CA GLU A 129 -31.55 4.51 -18.81
C GLU A 129 -32.64 3.78 -18.04
N ILE A 130 -32.38 3.54 -16.76
CA ILE A 130 -33.37 3.06 -15.83
C ILE A 130 -34.36 4.22 -15.82
N ALA A 131 -35.46 4.06 -16.55
CA ALA A 131 -36.55 5.01 -16.49
C ALA A 131 -36.80 5.25 -14.99
N PRO A 132 -36.84 6.53 -14.54
CA PRO A 132 -37.02 6.83 -13.14
C PRO A 132 -38.22 6.03 -12.64
N PHE A 133 -38.03 5.32 -11.53
CA PHE A 133 -39.06 4.42 -10.99
C PHE A 133 -40.42 5.10 -11.09
N ALA A 134 -41.30 4.49 -11.89
CA ALA A 134 -42.67 4.93 -12.10
C ALA A 134 -43.27 5.22 -10.72
N THR A 135 -43.72 6.45 -10.50
CA THR A 135 -44.38 6.80 -9.24
C THR A 135 -45.56 5.87 -9.01
N CYS A 136 -45.95 5.61 -7.75
CA CYS A 136 -47.02 4.66 -7.39
C CYS A 136 -48.36 4.88 -8.15
N ILE A 137 -48.53 6.04 -8.79
CA ILE A 137 -49.68 6.43 -9.61
C ILE A 137 -49.65 5.74 -10.98
N GLU A 138 -48.49 5.56 -11.61
CA GLU A 138 -48.35 4.91 -12.93
C GLU A 138 -48.51 3.39 -12.85
N CYS A 139 -48.27 2.80 -11.67
CA CYS A 139 -48.43 1.37 -11.41
C CYS A 139 -49.91 0.92 -11.40
N VAL A 140 -50.86 1.85 -11.19
CA VAL A 140 -52.31 1.57 -11.21
C VAL A 140 -52.77 1.15 -12.61
N ASN A 141 -52.23 1.78 -13.65
CA ASN A 141 -52.60 1.49 -15.05
C ASN A 141 -51.91 0.24 -15.62
N CYS A 142 -50.72 -0.10 -15.13
CA CYS A 142 -49.96 -1.28 -15.60
C CYS A 142 -50.40 -2.58 -14.89
N CYS A 143 -50.61 -2.53 -13.57
CA CYS A 143 -50.74 -3.74 -12.78
C CYS A 143 -52.16 -4.00 -12.26
N GLY A 144 -53.04 -3.00 -12.18
CA GLY A 144 -54.41 -3.17 -11.65
C GLY A 144 -54.50 -3.61 -10.17
N ILE A 145 -53.38 -3.86 -9.50
CA ILE A 145 -53.28 -4.42 -8.14
C ILE A 145 -53.93 -3.50 -7.10
N LEU A 146 -53.90 -2.18 -7.31
CA LEU A 146 -54.44 -1.20 -6.36
C LEU A 146 -55.94 -0.88 -6.58
N ALA A 147 -56.55 -1.36 -7.66
CA ALA A 147 -57.98 -1.10 -7.94
C ALA A 147 -58.94 -1.97 -7.10
N GLN A 148 -58.43 -3.02 -6.45
CA GLN A 148 -59.24 -3.99 -5.68
C GLN A 148 -59.41 -3.61 -4.20
N LYS A 149 -59.61 -2.32 -3.88
CA LYS A 149 -60.16 -1.92 -2.58
C LYS A 149 -61.47 -1.16 -2.76
N LYS A 150 -62.51 -1.92 -3.07
CA LYS A 150 -63.90 -1.59 -2.70
C LYS A 150 -64.62 -2.89 -2.34
N GLN A 151 -64.67 -3.15 -1.04
CA GLN A 151 -65.84 -3.63 -0.29
C GLN A 151 -65.60 -3.31 1.19
#